data_AF-A0A3C0X055-F1
#
_entry.id   AF-A0A3C0X055-F1
#
_cell.length_a   1.000
_cell.length_b   1.000
_cell.length_c   1.000
_cell.angle_alpha   90.00
_cell.angle_beta   90.00
_cell.angle_gamma   90.00
#
_symmetry.space_group_name_H-M   'P 1'
#
loop_
_entity.id
_entity.type
_entity.pdbx_description
1 polymer ?
#
loop_
_entity_poly.entity_id
_entity_poly.type
_entity_poly.pdbx_seq_one_letter_code
_entity_poly.pdbx_strand_id
1 'polypeptide(L)'
;NGSGKSNISDAVRWVLGEQSTKSLRGQSMEDVIFGGTETRRPHGFCEVTLNIDNSDRTLNFDNDNVAVTRRYYRSHESEYAINGVSVRLKDIHELFMDTGL
;
A
#
# COMPACT_ATOMS: atom_id res chain seq x y z
N ASN A 1 14.37 4.48 -18.84
CA ASN A 1 14.46 4.32 -17.37
C ASN A 1 14.11 5.65 -16.71
N GLY A 2 13.38 5.65 -15.59
CA GLY A 2 12.92 6.89 -14.92
C GLY A 2 11.46 7.31 -15.18
N SER A 3 10.70 6.56 -15.99
CA SER A 3 9.30 6.89 -16.30
C SER A 3 8.28 6.41 -15.25
N GLY A 4 8.72 6.06 -14.03
CA GLY A 4 7.83 5.65 -12.92
C GLY A 4 7.22 4.24 -12.98
N LYS A 5 7.47 3.42 -14.02
CA LYS A 5 6.88 2.05 -14.13
C LYS A 5 7.17 1.17 -12.91
N SER A 6 8.40 1.25 -12.43
CA SER A 6 8.88 0.59 -11.21
C SER A 6 8.02 0.93 -9.98
N ASN A 7 7.56 2.17 -9.87
CA ASN A 7 6.81 2.66 -8.72
C ASN A 7 5.46 1.94 -8.56
N ILE A 8 4.89 1.39 -9.63
CA ILE A 8 3.66 0.60 -9.56
C ILE A 8 3.91 -0.69 -8.77
N SER A 9 5.02 -1.39 -9.04
CA SER A 9 5.38 -2.59 -8.29
C SER A 9 5.70 -2.27 -6.83
N ASP A 10 6.31 -1.12 -6.55
CA ASP A 10 6.57 -0.69 -5.17
C ASP A 10 5.26 -0.36 -4.45
N ALA A 11 4.32 0.31 -5.11
CA ALA A 11 3.00 0.61 -4.55
C ALA A 11 2.23 -0.67 -4.18
N VAL A 12 2.28 -1.72 -5.02
CA VAL A 12 1.66 -3.02 -4.73
C VAL A 12 2.29 -3.67 -3.50
N ARG A 13 3.63 -3.78 -3.44
CA ARG A 13 4.30 -4.34 -2.26
C ARG A 13 3.99 -3.54 -0.99
N TRP A 14 3.98 -2.22 -1.12
CA TRP A 14 3.76 -1.30 -0.03
C TRP A 14 2.36 -1.42 0.57
N VAL A 15 1.32 -1.48 -0.27
CA VAL A 15 -0.07 -1.64 0.21
C VAL A 15 -0.32 -3.03 0.80
N LEU A 16 0.38 -4.06 0.33
CA LEU A 16 0.38 -5.40 0.92
C LEU A 16 1.16 -5.50 2.23
N GLY A 17 1.78 -4.40 2.68
CA GLY A 17 2.37 -4.29 4.01
C GLY A 17 3.90 -4.36 4.07
N GLU A 18 4.60 -4.24 2.94
CA GLU A 18 6.07 -4.08 2.94
C GLU A 18 6.47 -2.80 3.70
N GLN A 19 7.42 -2.94 4.63
CA GLN A 19 7.94 -1.85 5.45
C GLN A 19 9.41 -1.52 5.16
N SER A 20 10.13 -2.42 4.48
CA SER A 20 11.52 -2.23 4.11
C SER A 20 11.65 -1.15 3.04
N THR A 21 12.20 0.00 3.43
CA THR A 21 12.53 1.10 2.50
C THR A 21 13.46 0.62 1.39
N LYS A 22 14.39 -0.29 1.71
CA LYS A 22 15.29 -0.93 0.74
C LYS A 22 14.52 -1.76 -0.29
N SER A 23 13.52 -2.54 0.12
CA SER A 23 12.66 -3.32 -0.80
C SER A 23 11.85 -2.41 -1.73
N LEU A 24 11.43 -1.25 -1.22
CA LEU A 24 10.67 -0.22 -1.94
C LEU A 24 11.56 0.73 -2.75
N ARG A 25 12.88 0.52 -2.75
CA ARG A 25 13.87 1.36 -3.43
C ARG A 25 13.87 2.83 -2.97
N GLY A 26 13.47 3.07 -1.71
CA GLY A 26 13.56 4.34 -1.01
C GLY A 26 14.70 4.35 0.02
N GLN A 27 15.12 5.54 0.41
CA GLN A 27 16.01 5.79 1.55
C GLN A 27 15.21 5.91 2.85
N SER A 28 14.01 6.49 2.78
CA SER A 28 13.09 6.67 3.89
C SER A 28 11.68 6.17 3.51
N MET A 29 10.81 5.96 4.51
CA MET A 29 9.40 5.66 4.22
C MET A 29 8.68 6.88 3.62
N GLU A 30 9.12 8.11 3.90
CA GLU A 30 8.54 9.33 3.31
C GLU A 30 8.74 9.42 1.80
N ASP A 31 9.68 8.66 1.24
CA ASP A 31 9.94 8.64 -0.20
C ASP A 31 8.77 8.05 -0.99
N VAL A 32 7.84 7.34 -0.33
CA VAL A 32 6.56 6.92 -0.94
C VAL A 32 5.60 8.09 -1.17
N ILE A 33 5.82 9.23 -0.50
CA ILE A 33 5.03 10.45 -0.66
C ILE A 33 5.66 11.29 -1.77
N PHE A 34 4.83 11.74 -2.71
CA PHE A 34 5.28 12.62 -3.79
C PHE A 34 6.01 13.86 -3.23
N GLY A 35 7.31 13.95 -3.54
CA GLY A 35 8.22 15.00 -3.07
C GLY A 35 8.11 16.33 -3.81
N GLY A 36 7.26 16.43 -4.84
CA GLY A 36 7.13 17.61 -5.67
C GLY A 36 8.04 17.60 -6.92
N THR A 37 7.84 18.60 -7.76
CA THR A 37 8.66 18.93 -8.93
C THR A 37 8.81 20.45 -9.00
N GLU A 38 9.51 20.97 -10.01
CA GLU A 38 9.58 22.41 -10.27
C GLU A 38 8.19 23.07 -10.42
N THR A 39 7.20 22.33 -10.91
CA THR A 39 5.85 22.85 -11.22
C THR A 39 4.77 22.37 -10.27
N ARG A 40 5.04 21.38 -9.41
CA ARG A 40 4.05 20.80 -8.48
C ARG A 40 4.61 20.71 -7.08
N ARG A 41 3.84 21.19 -6.11
CA ARG A 41 4.19 21.13 -4.69
C ARG A 41 4.21 19.67 -4.18
N PRO A 42 5.02 19.35 -3.17
CA PRO A 42 4.95 18.06 -2.48
C PRO A 42 3.57 17.83 -1.87
N HIS A 43 3.18 16.56 -1.73
CA HIS A 43 1.99 16.16 -0.97
C HIS A 43 2.33 15.89 0.50
N GLY A 44 1.30 15.99 1.36
CA GLY A 44 1.42 15.69 2.79
C GLY A 44 1.26 14.21 3.14
N PHE A 45 0.71 13.42 2.21
CA PHE A 45 0.50 11.98 2.35
C PHE A 45 0.52 11.30 0.98
N CYS A 46 0.60 9.98 0.99
CA CYS A 46 0.21 9.14 -0.14
C CYS A 46 -0.77 8.06 0.33
N GLU A 47 -1.57 7.57 -0.62
CA GLU A 47 -2.53 6.49 -0.40
C GLU A 47 -2.49 5.56 -1.60
N VAL A 48 -2.55 4.27 -1.32
CA VAL A 48 -2.74 3.21 -2.31
C VAL A 48 -3.90 2.35 -1.87
N THR A 49 -4.82 2.08 -2.79
CA THR A 49 -5.88 1.09 -2.64
C THR A 49 -5.69 0.01 -3.70
N LEU A 50 -5.61 -1.25 -3.27
CA LEU A 50 -5.60 -2.42 -4.14
C LEU A 50 -6.96 -3.12 -4.04
N ASN A 51 -7.68 -3.18 -5.15
CA ASN A 51 -8.95 -3.92 -5.26
C ASN A 51 -8.67 -5.30 -5.85
N ILE A 52 -9.16 -6.33 -5.17
CA ILE A 52 -8.92 -7.73 -5.49
C ILE A 52 -10.27 -8.42 -5.67
N ASP A 53 -10.42 -9.14 -6.78
CA ASP A 53 -11.50 -10.10 -6.97
C ASP A 53 -11.23 -11.31 -6.07
N ASN A 54 -12.15 -11.58 -5.16
CA ASN A 54 -12.10 -12.67 -4.19
C ASN A 54 -13.29 -13.63 -4.36
N SER A 55 -13.87 -13.70 -5.56
CA SER A 55 -14.96 -14.62 -5.90
C SER A 55 -14.60 -16.10 -5.73
N ASP A 56 -13.31 -16.43 -5.81
CA ASP A 56 -12.76 -17.77 -5.56
C ASP A 56 -12.49 -18.07 -4.07
N ARG A 57 -12.66 -17.08 -3.20
CA ARG A 57 -12.37 -17.14 -1.74
C ARG A 57 -10.93 -17.53 -1.41
N THR A 58 -9.97 -17.16 -2.27
CA THR A 58 -8.53 -17.30 -1.98
C THR A 58 -8.14 -16.46 -0.76
N LEU A 59 -8.71 -15.26 -0.60
CA LEU A 59 -8.60 -14.49 0.64
C LEU A 59 -9.69 -14.96 1.61
N ASN A 60 -9.29 -15.24 2.86
CA ASN A 60 -10.21 -15.59 3.95
C ASN A 60 -11.00 -14.36 4.43
N PHE A 61 -11.87 -13.86 3.56
CA PHE A 61 -12.69 -12.68 3.76
C PHE A 61 -14.05 -12.90 3.07
N ASP A 62 -15.15 -12.68 3.80
CA ASP A 62 -16.50 -12.94 3.30
C ASP A 62 -17.01 -11.79 2.42
N ASN A 63 -16.34 -11.58 1.30
CA ASN A 63 -16.74 -10.63 0.26
C ASN A 63 -16.10 -11.01 -1.08
N ASP A 64 -16.84 -10.83 -2.17
CA ASP A 64 -16.34 -11.06 -3.54
C ASP A 64 -15.34 -9.99 -3.98
N ASN A 65 -15.33 -8.81 -3.34
CA ASN A 65 -14.38 -7.76 -3.62
C ASN A 65 -13.70 -7.31 -2.32
N VAL A 66 -12.38 -7.32 -2.33
CA VAL A 66 -11.55 -6.91 -1.19
C VAL A 66 -10.69 -5.72 -1.60
N ALA A 67 -10.87 -4.59 -0.93
CA ALA A 67 -10.12 -3.36 -1.10
C ALA A 67 -9.17 -3.19 0.08
N VAL A 68 -7.87 -3.36 -0.15
CA VAL A 68 -6.82 -3.12 0.84
C VAL A 68 -6.25 -1.73 0.63
N THR A 69 -6.32 -0.88 1.65
CA THR A 69 -5.85 0.50 1.60
C THR A 69 -4.73 0.73 2.60
N ARG A 70 -3.68 1.41 2.17
CA ARG A 70 -2.65 1.96 3.04
C ARG A 70 -2.45 3.43 2.75
N ARG A 71 -2.46 4.26 3.80
CA ARG A 71 -2.13 5.68 3.74
C ARG A 71 -0.96 5.97 4.66
N TYR A 72 -0.07 6.87 4.23
CA TYR A 72 1.07 7.29 5.04
C TYR A 72 1.27 8.79 4.94
N TYR A 73 1.48 9.40 6.10
CA TYR A 73 1.61 10.84 6.26
C TYR A 73 3.06 11.23 6.55
N ARG A 74 3.43 12.47 6.26
CA ARG A 74 4.73 13.04 6.66
C ARG A 74 4.90 13.13 8.18
N SER A 75 3.83 12.98 8.97
CA SER A 75 3.88 12.82 10.43
C SER A 75 4.41 11.44 10.88
N HIS A 76 4.78 10.57 9.93
CA HIS A 76 5.17 9.17 10.16
C HIS A 76 4.03 8.25 10.62
N GLU A 77 2.80 8.72 10.51
CA GLU A 77 1.61 7.93 10.80
C GLU A 77 1.22 7.08 9.59
N SER A 78 0.82 5.83 9.84
CA SER A 78 0.25 4.93 8.84
C SER A 78 -1.19 4.60 9.21
N GLU A 79 -2.09 4.65 8.23
CA GLU A 79 -3.45 4.13 8.34
C GLU A 79 -3.62 2.94 7.40
N TYR A 80 -4.41 1.97 7.84
CA TYR A 80 -4.69 0.74 7.11
C TYR A 80 -6.19 0.48 7.12
N ALA A 81 -6.74 0.05 5.98
CA ALA A 81 -8.14 -0.32 5.89
C ALA A 81 -8.36 -1.54 4.99
N ILE A 82 -9.35 -2.36 5.32
CA ILE A 82 -9.89 -3.41 4.46
C ILE A 82 -11.37 -3.09 4.23
N ASN A 83 -11.79 -2.94 2.97
CA ASN A 83 -13.14 -2.49 2.59
C ASN A 83 -13.59 -1.21 3.30
N GLY A 84 -12.65 -0.26 3.49
CA GLY A 84 -12.89 1.02 4.16
C GLY A 84 -12.99 0.94 5.70
N VAL A 85 -12.92 -0.25 6.28
CA VAL A 85 -12.88 -0.44 7.74
C VAL A 85 -11.44 -0.35 8.22
N SER A 86 -11.18 0.52 9.20
CA SER A 86 -9.85 0.67 9.79
C SER A 86 -9.39 -0.63 10.43
N VAL A 87 -8.18 -1.05 10.12
CA VAL A 87 -7.53 -2.25 10.68
C VAL A 87 -6.08 -1.93 11.05
N ARG A 88 -5.36 -2.92 11.57
CA ARG A 88 -3.92 -2.85 11.80
C ARG A 88 -3.19 -3.47 10.63
N LEU A 89 -1.90 -3.15 10.48
CA LEU A 89 -1.04 -3.81 9.50
C LEU A 89 -1.03 -5.35 9.63
N LYS A 90 -1.08 -5.87 10.87
CA LYS A 90 -1.12 -7.32 11.11
C LYS A 90 -2.34 -7.96 10.42
N ASP A 91 -3.48 -7.29 10.41
CA ASP A 91 -4.71 -7.81 9.82
C ASP A 91 -4.57 -7.87 8.27
N ILE A 92 -3.81 -6.95 7.66
CA ILE A 92 -3.41 -7.06 6.24
C ILE A 92 -2.49 -8.27 6.02
N HIS A 93 -1.47 -8.47 6.87
CA HIS A 93 -0.58 -9.63 6.73
C HIS A 93 -1.33 -10.95 6.87
N GLU A 94 -2.25 -11.05 7.82
CA GLU A 94 -3.09 -12.24 8.04
C GLU A 94 -4.01 -12.53 6.84
N LEU A 95 -4.52 -11.49 6.16
CA LEU A 95 -5.35 -11.65 4.97
C LEU A 95 -4.62 -12.38 3.82
N PHE A 96 -3.29 -12.22 3.71
CA PHE A 96 -2.49 -12.80 2.63
C PHE A 96 -1.64 -14.01 3.04
N MET A 97 -1.55 -14.34 4.33
CA MET A 97 -0.64 -15.35 4.90
C MET A 97 -0.72 -16.72 4.19
N ASP A 98 -1.92 -17.16 3.82
CA ASP A 98 -2.16 -18.48 3.23
C ASP A 98 -2.26 -18.45 1.68
N THR A 99 -2.06 -17.29 1.07
CA THR A 99 -2.18 -17.12 -0.40
C THR A 99 -0.88 -17.39 -1.16
N GLY A 100 0.25 -17.45 -0.45
CA GLY A 100 1.58 -17.55 -1.05
C GLY A 100 2.11 -16.24 -1.65
N LEU A 101 1.45 -15.12 -1.37
CA LEU A 101 1.88 -13.75 -1.70
C LEU A 101 2.69 -13.09 -0.58
#